data_AF-A0A538KLY4-F1
#
_entry.id   AF-A0A538KLY4-F1
#
_cell.length_a   1.000
_cell.length_b   1.000
_cell.length_c   1.000
_cell.angle_alpha   90.00
_cell.angle_beta   90.00
_cell.angle_gamma   90.00
#
_symmetry.space_group_name_H-M   'P 1'
#
loop_
_entity.id
_entity.type
_entity.pdbx_description
1 polymer ?
#
loop_
_entity_poly.entity_id
_entity_poly.type
_entity_poly.pdbx_seq_one_letter_code
_entity_poly.pdbx_strand_id
1 'polypeptide(L)' 'EARRALPAGAYIPFGGGSRVCIGKRFGQLVVKAVATILLQQMRPQLVRGHRLRIAKVPTLSPAGGLRMVRGPRGAQ' A
#
# COMPACT_ATOMS: atom_id res chain seq x y z
N GLU A 1 16.67 6.59 -5.54
CA GLU A 1 15.66 6.94 -6.56
C GLU A 1 15.54 8.44 -6.66
N ALA A 2 15.73 9.00 -7.85
CA ALA A 2 15.59 10.45 -8.08
C ALA A 2 14.12 10.84 -7.89
N ARG A 3 13.80 11.47 -6.76
CA ARG A 3 12.50 12.12 -6.53
C ARG A 3 12.37 13.25 -7.54
N ARG A 4 11.78 12.98 -8.71
CA ARG A 4 11.21 14.05 -9.55
C ARG A 4 10.28 14.85 -8.64
N ALA A 5 10.54 16.15 -8.53
CA ALA A 5 9.69 17.04 -7.74
C ALA A 5 8.28 17.01 -8.34
N LEU A 6 7.34 16.40 -7.62
CA LEU A 6 5.93 16.46 -7.96
C LEU A 6 5.49 17.93 -7.89
N PRO A 7 4.65 18.41 -8.82
CA PRO A 7 4.04 19.73 -8.70
C PRO A 7 3.36 19.91 -7.33
N ALA A 8 3.34 21.13 -6.82
CA ALA A 8 2.66 21.44 -5.57
C ALA A 8 1.20 20.95 -5.62
N GLY A 9 0.78 20.17 -4.62
CA GLY A 9 -0.57 19.61 -4.56
C GLY A 9 -0.82 18.34 -5.39
N ALA A 10 0.13 17.85 -6.19
CA ALA A 10 -0.06 16.65 -7.02
C ALA A 10 -0.15 15.34 -6.23
N TYR A 11 0.14 15.36 -4.92
CA TYR A 11 0.08 14.19 -4.04
C TYR A 11 -0.46 14.54 -2.65
N ILE A 12 -1.76 14.29 -2.44
CA ILE A 12 -2.50 14.63 -1.21
C ILE A 12 -3.39 13.47 -0.72
N PRO A 13 -2.84 12.26 -0.50
CA PRO A 13 -3.63 11.05 -0.17
C PRO A 13 -4.35 11.10 1.19
N PHE A 14 -3.98 12.06 2.05
CA PHE A 14 -4.61 12.30 3.34
C PHE A 14 -5.32 13.67 3.38
N GLY A 15 -5.53 14.32 2.23
CA GLY A 15 -5.98 15.71 2.16
C GLY A 15 -4.88 16.73 2.53
N GLY A 16 -5.30 17.98 2.75
CA GLY A 16 -4.42 19.10 3.12
C GLY A 16 -5.15 20.21 3.88
N GLY A 17 -4.40 21.16 4.42
CA GLY A 17 -4.94 22.28 5.21
C GLY A 17 -5.58 21.86 6.53
N SER A 18 -6.55 22.63 7.01
CA SER A 18 -7.27 22.40 8.27
C SER A 18 -8.11 21.12 8.29
N ARG A 19 -8.42 20.55 7.12
CA ARG A 19 -9.20 19.30 6.96
C ARG A 19 -8.34 18.11 6.52
N VAL A 20 -7.04 18.12 6.83
CA VAL A 20 -6.19 16.94 6.67
C VAL A 20 -6.71 15.79 7.54
N CYS A 21 -6.61 14.56 7.06
CA CYS A 21 -7.03 13.36 7.78
C CYS A 21 -6.39 13.33 9.18
N ILE A 22 -7.23 13.37 10.22
CA ILE A 22 -6.82 13.27 11.62
C ILE A 22 -6.02 11.99 11.91
N GLY A 23 -6.32 10.92 11.16
CA GLY A 23 -5.64 9.62 11.25
C GLY A 23 -4.33 9.52 10.46
N LYS A 24 -3.83 10.58 9.81
CA LYS A 24 -2.63 10.50 8.94
C LYS A 24 -1.44 9.82 9.60
N ARG A 25 -1.06 10.28 10.80
CA ARG A 25 0.11 9.73 11.52
C ARG A 25 -0.13 8.30 11.97
N PHE A 26 -1.32 8.02 12.49
CA PHE A 26 -1.72 6.68 12.92
C PHE A 26 -1.71 5.68 11.75
N GLY A 27 -2.36 6.02 10.64
CA GLY A 27 -2.41 5.15 9.45
C GLY A 27 -1.02 4.87 8.88
N GLN A 28 -0.15 5.89 8.83
CA GLN A 28 1.24 5.70 8.41
C GLN A 28 2.02 4.76 9.34
N LEU A 29 1.82 4.88 10.65
CA LEU A 29 2.48 4.01 11.63
C LEU A 29 2.01 2.55 11.46
N VAL A 30 0.69 2.33 11.44
CA VAL A 30 0.09 1.01 11.32
C VAL A 30 0.52 0.32 10.02
N VAL A 31 0.41 1.00 8.88
CA VAL A 31 0.78 0.42 7.57
C VAL A 31 2.28 0.07 7.55
N LYS A 32 3.15 0.92 8.09
CA LYS A 32 4.58 0.62 8.18
C LYS A 32 4.85 -0.59 9.08
N ALA A 33 4.25 -0.65 10.26
CA ALA A 33 4.45 -1.74 11.20
C ALA A 33 4.01 -3.10 10.60
N VAL A 34 2.80 -3.15 10.03
CA VAL A 34 2.27 -4.36 9.38
C VAL A 34 3.16 -4.77 8.20
N ALA A 35 3.54 -3.83 7.33
CA ALA A 35 4.41 -4.12 6.19
C ALA A 35 5.77 -4.66 6.64
N THR A 36 6.39 -4.07 7.67
CA THR A 36 7.67 -4.53 8.21
C THR A 36 7.57 -5.97 8.71
N ILE A 37 6.54 -6.29 9.52
CA ILE A 37 6.36 -7.64 10.07
C ILE A 37 6.14 -8.66 8.94
N LEU A 38 5.27 -8.34 7.98
CA LEU A 38 5.00 -9.21 6.84
C LEU A 38 6.27 -9.49 6.02
N LEU A 39 7.07 -8.46 5.75
CA LEU A 39 8.29 -8.58 4.96
C LEU A 39 9.43 -9.27 5.71
N GLN A 40 9.45 -9.24 7.04
CA GLN A 40 10.40 -10.00 7.86
C GLN A 40 10.11 -11.51 7.86
N GLN A 41 8.83 -11.89 7.82
CA GLN A 41 8.41 -13.29 7.97
C GLN A 41 8.26 -14.03 6.64
N MET A 42 7.90 -13.30 5.58
CA MET A 42 7.63 -13.90 4.26
C MET A 42 7.93 -12.96 3.10
N ARG A 43 8.16 -13.56 1.92
CA ARG A 43 8.20 -12.85 0.65
C ARG A 43 6.85 -13.00 -0.05
N PRO A 44 5.93 -12.03 0.01
CA PRO A 44 4.65 -12.17 -0.64
C PRO A 44 4.80 -12.17 -2.17
N GLN A 45 4.17 -13.13 -2.85
CA GLN A 45 4.11 -13.24 -4.30
C GLN A 45 2.67 -13.29 -4.78
N LEU A 46 2.37 -12.60 -5.88
CA LEU A 46 1.02 -12.62 -6.44
C LEU A 46 0.71 -14.00 -7.03
N VAL A 47 -0.52 -14.48 -6.83
CA VAL A 47 -1.00 -15.71 -7.48
C VAL A 47 -0.90 -15.56 -9.01
N ARG A 48 -0.39 -16.60 -9.69
CA ARG A 48 -0.27 -16.61 -11.15
C ARG A 48 -1.64 -16.37 -11.81
N GLY A 49 -1.66 -15.51 -12.81
CA GLY A 49 -2.88 -15.17 -13.55
C GLY A 49 -3.84 -14.21 -12.83
N HIS A 50 -3.49 -13.72 -11.64
CA HIS A 50 -4.32 -12.71 -10.96
C HIS A 50 -4.47 -11.44 -11.84
N ARG A 51 -5.71 -10.99 -12.02
CA ARG A 51 -6.06 -9.76 -12.75
C ARG A 51 -6.56 -8.73 -11.75
N LEU A 52 -5.75 -7.70 -11.52
CA LEU A 52 -6.14 -6.59 -10.64
C LEU A 52 -7.29 -5.80 -11.28
N ARG A 53 -8.42 -5.75 -10.58
CA ARG A 53 -9.53 -4.85 -10.87
C ARG A 53 -9.72 -3.94 -9.68
N ILE A 54 -9.96 -2.65 -9.91
CA ILE A 54 -10.14 -1.68 -8.82
C ILE A 54 -11.64 -1.47 -8.57
N ALA A 55 -12.09 -1.81 -7.36
CA ALA A 55 -13.37 -1.39 -6.82
C ALA A 55 -13.26 0.05 -6.30
N LYS A 56 -14.36 0.81 -6.40
CA LYS A 56 -14.40 2.23 -6.04
C LYS A 56 -15.32 2.53 -4.85
N VAL A 57 -15.59 1.58 -3.96
CA VAL A 57 -16.66 1.74 -2.95
C VAL A 57 -16.33 1.09 -1.60
N PRO A 58 -16.39 1.84 -0.47
CA PRO A 58 -16.44 3.31 -0.38
C PRO A 58 -15.07 3.97 -0.69
N THR A 59 -13.99 3.19 -0.74
CA THR A 59 -12.62 3.63 -1.08
C THR A 59 -12.04 2.74 -2.19
N LEU A 60 -10.94 3.20 -2.80
CA LEU A 60 -10.24 2.43 -3.83
C LEU A 60 -9.60 1.18 -3.21
N SER A 61 -9.95 0.00 -3.74
CA SER A 61 -9.36 -1.27 -3.30
C SER A 61 -9.38 -2.32 -4.43
N PRO A 62 -8.57 -3.38 -4.34
CA PRO A 62 -8.67 -4.53 -5.25
C PRO A 62 -10.05 -5.22 -5.13
N ALA A 63 -10.81 -5.25 -6.21
CA ALA A 63 -12.06 -5.99 -6.30
C ALA A 63 -11.78 -7.49 -6.12
N GLY A 64 -12.44 -8.11 -5.13
CA GLY A 64 -12.21 -9.52 -4.79
C GLY A 64 -10.90 -9.79 -4.02
N GLY A 65 -10.24 -8.73 -3.53
CA GLY A 65 -9.01 -8.81 -2.74
C GLY A 65 -7.73 -9.02 -3.58
N LEU A 66 -6.59 -9.05 -2.90
CA LEU A 66 -5.27 -9.28 -3.50
C LEU A 66 -4.72 -10.62 -3.02
N ARG A 67 -4.96 -11.69 -3.78
CA ARG A 67 -4.52 -13.04 -3.39
C ARG A 67 -3.02 -13.20 -3.58
N MET A 68 -2.33 -13.49 -2.50
CA MET A 68 -0.87 -13.66 -2.48
C MET A 68 -0.51 -15.01 -1.86
N VAL A 69 0.63 -15.55 -2.28
CA VAL A 69 1.25 -16.77 -1.74
C VAL A 69 2.61 -16.43 -1.17
N ARG A 70 3.14 -17.30 -0.30
CA ARG A 70 4.52 -17.19 0.16
C ARG A 70 5.45 -17.58 -0.99
N GLY A 71 6.24 -16.62 -1.45
CA GLY A 71 7.32 -16.85 -2.39
C GLY A 71 8.51 -17.60 -1.77
N PRO A 72 9.39 -18.16 -2.59
CA PRO A 72 10.61 -18.78 -2.12
C PRO A 72 11.40 -17.78 -1.29
N ARG A 73 11.86 -18.21 -0.10
CA ARG A 73 12.91 -17.46 0.60
C ARG A 73 14.13 -17.55 -0.30
N GLY A 74 14.53 -16.44 -0.92
CA GLY A 74 15.82 -16.38 -1.59
C GLY A 74 16.87 -16.87 -0.60
N ALA A 75 17.75 -17.77 -1.06
CA ALA A 75 18.97 -18.07 -0.34
C ALA A 75 19.63 -16.73 -0.02
N GLN A 76 19.82 -16.46 1.27
CA GLN A 76 20.75 -15.43 1.69
C GLN A 76 22.16 -15.97 1.42
#